data_AF-A0A2Z7D4L3-F1
#
_entry.id   AF-A0A2Z7D4L3-F1
#
_cell.length_a   1.000
_cell.length_b   1.000
_cell.length_c   1.000
_cell.angle_alpha   90.00
_cell.angle_beta   90.00
_cell.angle_gamma   90.00
#
_symmetry.space_group_name_H-M   'P 1'
#
loop_
_entity.id
_entity.type
_entity.pdbx_description
1 polymer ?
#
loop_
_entity_poly.entity_id
_entity_poly.type
_entity_poly.pdbx_seq_one_letter_code
_entity_poly.pdbx_strand_id
1 'polypeptide(L)'
;MSGRGGVINGTWDRFVPPECQPNPSILRLDARLEWEEAKEPLHYDIDVTKVCGIGPGMAFADSILERDSSIVTIGLVPCAVGGTNIAEWGRGSGLYNQMVRRAEAAAGDGGKISGFLWYQGESDTLSKEDAMLYRPRLEKFFTDVRSDLQSPTLPIIQVAIASGKGQYVDIVRKAQLENELPGVTSVDAKGLKLEPDGLHLSAAAQVELGEMLADAFLRMMVQVTPHIMIWLYDTIQLLIPDSNMQRILLLVMLLILVGGYLQFTNFFGGKLYLQIAMNIQFVREKLYPKNIVYYEKNIFILAGQSNMVGRGGVSEKGWDRYIPVECQPNRNILRLNERNELEVAKDPLHQGLDNKVCGVGPGMAFANRILKADPNFGSIILVPCALGGSKITEWSSFNSTLRQRLVWRTNEAIRFGGKLRAILWYQGESETRHIHDATHTFPLEFKRFLSLLYKDLNDPDDVPFIQVALALGKGDKELIEKVRAAQLAMEDVITVDAMGLPLGLAGLHLTTPAQVRLGNMMADAFLETRFRSKSFRIQNYYNLTKR
;
A
#
# COMPACT_ATOMS: atom_id res chain seq x y z
N MET A 1 20.83 -16.78 5.30
CA MET A 1 20.60 -15.32 5.45
C MET A 1 21.51 -14.43 4.59
N SER A 2 22.85 -14.62 4.58
CA SER A 2 23.77 -13.65 3.92
C SER A 2 23.61 -13.49 2.39
N GLY A 3 22.92 -14.44 1.75
CA GLY A 3 22.57 -14.37 0.33
C GLY A 3 23.57 -15.08 -0.57
N ARG A 4 23.08 -16.03 -1.36
CA ARG A 4 23.84 -16.85 -2.32
C ARG A 4 23.09 -17.07 -3.62
N GLY A 5 21.90 -16.49 -3.77
CA GLY A 5 21.13 -16.61 -5.01
C GLY A 5 21.91 -15.99 -6.17
N GLY A 6 22.01 -16.74 -7.27
CA GLY A 6 22.81 -16.37 -8.44
C GLY A 6 24.31 -16.61 -8.28
N VAL A 7 24.78 -17.18 -7.16
CA VAL A 7 26.20 -17.53 -6.97
C VAL A 7 26.45 -18.95 -7.45
N ILE A 8 27.13 -19.09 -8.59
CA ILE A 8 27.51 -20.38 -9.16
C ILE A 8 29.03 -20.44 -9.28
N ASN A 9 29.64 -21.52 -8.79
CA ASN A 9 31.10 -21.70 -8.80
C ASN A 9 31.88 -20.51 -8.20
N GLY A 10 31.35 -19.92 -7.12
CA GLY A 10 31.97 -18.78 -6.44
C GLY A 10 31.87 -17.46 -7.20
N THR A 11 31.01 -17.35 -8.22
CA THR A 11 30.78 -16.10 -8.94
C THR A 11 29.30 -15.75 -8.91
N TRP A 12 28.97 -14.52 -8.51
CA TRP A 12 27.60 -14.00 -8.59
C TRP A 12 27.29 -13.54 -10.02
N ASP A 13 26.15 -13.96 -10.56
CA ASP A 13 25.67 -13.62 -11.91
C ASP A 13 25.27 -12.14 -12.09
N ARG A 14 25.19 -11.37 -10.99
CA ARG A 14 24.78 -9.96 -10.93
C ARG A 14 23.35 -9.70 -11.39
N PHE A 15 22.54 -10.74 -11.51
CA PHE A 15 21.12 -10.58 -11.79
C PHE A 15 20.38 -10.17 -10.51
N VAL A 16 19.70 -9.04 -10.57
CA VAL A 16 18.90 -8.51 -9.45
C VAL A 16 17.41 -8.53 -9.86
N PRO A 17 16.58 -9.38 -9.23
CA PRO A 17 15.14 -9.39 -9.47
C PRO A 17 14.48 -8.02 -9.22
N PRO A 18 13.35 -7.70 -9.87
CA PRO A 18 12.61 -6.45 -9.65
C PRO A 18 12.31 -6.14 -8.17
N GLU A 19 11.94 -7.16 -7.40
CA GLU A 19 11.60 -7.11 -5.98
C GLU A 19 12.82 -6.82 -5.08
N CYS A 20 14.02 -6.95 -5.64
CA CYS A 20 15.29 -6.68 -4.95
C CYS A 20 15.97 -5.39 -5.43
N GLN A 21 15.29 -4.57 -6.26
CA GLN A 21 15.88 -3.35 -6.79
C GLN A 21 16.11 -2.30 -5.68
N PRO A 22 17.15 -1.44 -5.81
CA PRO A 22 17.40 -0.39 -4.84
C PRO A 22 16.21 0.57 -4.70
N ASN A 23 15.99 1.02 -3.47
CA ASN A 23 14.91 1.94 -3.13
C ASN A 23 15.42 2.98 -2.13
N PRO A 24 15.24 4.29 -2.35
CA PRO A 24 15.67 5.32 -1.40
C PRO A 24 15.08 5.18 0.01
N SER A 25 13.95 4.48 0.15
CA SER A 25 13.31 4.16 1.44
C SER A 25 13.86 2.88 2.10
N ILE A 26 14.78 2.15 1.48
CA ILE A 26 15.41 0.97 2.05
C ILE A 26 16.90 1.28 2.22
N LEU A 27 17.34 1.35 3.47
CA LEU A 27 18.71 1.63 3.84
C LEU A 27 19.40 0.37 4.35
N ARG A 28 20.72 0.32 4.22
CA ARG A 28 21.57 -0.75 4.72
C ARG A 28 22.64 -0.13 5.61
N LEU A 29 22.88 -0.73 6.78
CA LEU A 29 24.01 -0.36 7.63
C LEU A 29 25.27 -1.07 7.14
N ASP A 30 26.25 -0.32 6.64
CA ASP A 30 27.50 -0.87 6.11
C ASP A 30 28.45 -1.38 7.21
N ALA A 31 29.60 -1.95 6.84
CA ALA A 31 30.61 -2.44 7.79
C ALA A 31 31.24 -1.34 8.67
N ARG A 32 31.16 -0.08 8.25
CA ARG A 32 31.66 1.11 8.98
C ARG A 32 30.61 1.70 9.93
N LEU A 33 29.41 1.11 9.97
CA LEU A 33 28.26 1.57 10.73
C LEU A 33 27.64 2.86 10.15
N GLU A 34 27.73 3.04 8.84
CA GLU A 34 27.12 4.15 8.12
C GLU A 34 25.89 3.65 7.33
N TRP A 35 24.82 4.44 7.32
CA TRP A 35 23.63 4.15 6.50
C TRP A 35 23.87 4.52 5.04
N GLU A 36 23.61 3.58 4.14
CA GLU A 36 23.62 3.79 2.70
C GLU A 36 22.33 3.25 2.06
N GLU A 37 22.04 3.65 0.82
CA GLU A 37 20.97 3.05 0.03
C GLU A 37 21.23 1.53 -0.12
N ALA A 38 20.25 0.70 0.24
CA ALA A 38 20.41 -0.74 0.21
C ALA A 38 20.47 -1.28 -1.23
N LYS A 39 21.50 -2.11 -1.50
CA LYS A 39 21.73 -2.79 -2.77
C LYS A 39 22.20 -4.21 -2.50
N GLU A 40 21.71 -5.17 -3.29
CA GLU A 40 22.28 -6.52 -3.24
C GLU A 40 23.71 -6.54 -3.80
N PRO A 41 24.61 -7.39 -3.27
CA PRO A 41 24.39 -8.33 -2.15
C PRO A 41 24.47 -7.64 -0.78
N LEU A 42 23.45 -7.71 0.07
CA LEU A 42 23.42 -6.93 1.33
C LEU A 42 24.56 -7.22 2.32
N HIS A 43 25.23 -8.37 2.22
CA HIS A 43 26.28 -8.80 3.14
C HIS A 43 27.70 -8.69 2.55
N TYR A 44 27.91 -8.01 1.42
CA TYR A 44 29.19 -8.03 0.69
C TYR A 44 30.42 -7.60 1.51
N ASP A 45 30.26 -6.64 2.43
CA ASP A 45 31.28 -6.12 3.35
C ASP A 45 31.19 -6.71 4.77
N ILE A 46 30.24 -7.63 4.99
CA ILE A 46 30.00 -8.30 6.27
C ILE A 46 30.51 -9.75 6.22
N ASP A 47 30.04 -10.52 5.24
CA ASP A 47 30.40 -11.94 5.03
C ASP A 47 31.61 -12.04 4.08
N VAL A 48 32.67 -11.30 4.38
CA VAL A 48 33.81 -11.04 3.49
C VAL A 48 34.61 -12.29 3.10
N THR A 49 34.40 -13.41 3.79
CA THR A 49 35.07 -14.68 3.49
C THR A 49 34.37 -15.49 2.39
N LYS A 50 33.21 -15.02 1.92
CA LYS A 50 32.36 -15.72 0.94
C LYS A 50 31.83 -14.75 -0.11
N VAL A 51 31.66 -15.25 -1.33
CA VAL A 51 30.97 -14.50 -2.38
C VAL A 51 29.48 -14.46 -2.06
N CYS A 52 28.96 -13.24 -1.90
CA CYS A 52 27.55 -12.99 -1.63
C CYS A 52 26.77 -12.77 -2.94
N GLY A 53 25.51 -13.17 -2.93
CA GLY A 53 24.52 -12.90 -3.98
C GLY A 53 23.19 -12.48 -3.36
N ILE A 54 22.08 -12.76 -4.04
CA ILE A 54 20.75 -12.39 -3.55
C ILE A 54 20.44 -13.09 -2.23
N GLY A 55 19.99 -12.31 -1.24
CA GLY A 55 19.38 -12.77 0.01
C GLY A 55 17.90 -12.36 0.09
N PRO A 56 17.21 -12.65 1.20
CA PRO A 56 15.78 -12.34 1.34
C PRO A 56 15.51 -10.90 1.79
N GLY A 57 16.56 -10.13 2.13
CA GLY A 57 16.44 -8.85 2.84
C GLY A 57 15.80 -7.75 2.01
N MET A 58 16.18 -7.60 0.73
CA MET A 58 15.57 -6.58 -0.13
C MET A 58 14.11 -6.89 -0.43
N ALA A 59 13.80 -8.12 -0.85
CA ALA A 59 12.42 -8.55 -1.10
C ALA A 59 11.53 -8.43 0.16
N PHE A 60 12.06 -8.77 1.33
CA PHE A 60 11.38 -8.55 2.61
C PHE A 60 11.04 -7.07 2.85
N ALA A 61 12.04 -6.19 2.74
CA ALA A 61 11.84 -4.77 2.99
C ALA A 61 10.90 -4.14 1.95
N ASP A 62 11.06 -4.48 0.68
CA ASP A 62 10.21 -3.96 -0.39
C ASP A 62 8.77 -4.42 -0.21
N SER A 63 8.54 -5.70 0.10
CA SER A 63 7.21 -6.26 0.38
C SER A 63 6.52 -5.61 1.57
N ILE A 64 7.25 -5.26 2.63
CA ILE A 64 6.69 -4.48 3.75
C ILE A 64 6.30 -3.07 3.31
N LEU A 65 7.18 -2.35 2.59
CA LEU A 65 6.88 -1.00 2.10
C LEU A 65 5.68 -0.99 1.13
N GLU A 66 5.48 -2.07 0.38
CA GLU A 66 4.31 -2.24 -0.49
C GLU A 66 3.01 -2.44 0.28
N ARG A 67 3.05 -3.18 1.39
CA ARG A 67 1.87 -3.65 2.12
C ARG A 67 1.49 -2.75 3.31
N ASP A 68 2.46 -2.04 3.87
CA ASP A 68 2.28 -1.11 4.98
C ASP A 68 2.90 0.26 4.66
N SER A 69 2.08 1.08 4.01
CA SER A 69 2.44 2.46 3.69
C SER A 69 2.85 3.31 4.91
N SER A 70 2.45 2.96 6.15
CA SER A 70 2.85 3.72 7.35
C SER A 70 4.35 3.66 7.64
N ILE A 71 5.04 2.67 7.06
CA ILE A 71 6.48 2.50 7.15
C ILE A 71 7.11 3.29 6.00
N VAL A 72 7.77 4.40 6.33
CA VAL A 72 8.35 5.33 5.35
C VAL A 72 9.77 4.94 4.95
N THR A 73 10.49 4.30 5.88
CA THR A 73 11.89 3.91 5.70
C THR A 73 12.17 2.64 6.50
N ILE A 74 12.86 1.69 5.87
CA ILE A 74 13.33 0.46 6.50
C ILE A 74 14.86 0.47 6.50
N GLY A 75 15.45 0.29 7.68
CA GLY A 75 16.89 0.06 7.84
C GLY A 75 17.19 -1.43 7.98
N LEU A 76 18.01 -1.98 7.09
CA LEU A 76 18.51 -3.34 7.13
C LEU A 76 19.89 -3.38 7.79
N VAL A 77 20.05 -4.23 8.81
CA VAL A 77 21.30 -4.41 9.54
C VAL A 77 21.86 -5.80 9.23
N PRO A 78 22.65 -5.96 8.15
CA PRO A 78 23.21 -7.24 7.78
C PRO A 78 24.25 -7.68 8.81
N CYS A 79 24.13 -8.91 9.32
CA CYS A 79 25.04 -9.47 10.34
C CYS A 79 25.46 -10.90 10.03
N ALA A 80 24.82 -11.58 9.06
CA ALA A 80 25.01 -13.01 8.85
C ALA A 80 26.41 -13.32 8.29
N VAL A 81 26.97 -14.46 8.72
CA VAL A 81 28.26 -14.99 8.26
C VAL A 81 28.07 -16.42 7.76
N GLY A 82 28.64 -16.72 6.60
CA GLY A 82 28.41 -17.99 5.91
C GLY A 82 29.14 -19.16 6.57
N GLY A 83 28.41 -20.24 6.84
CA GLY A 83 28.97 -21.53 7.25
C GLY A 83 29.12 -21.76 8.74
N THR A 84 28.63 -20.85 9.57
CA THR A 84 28.67 -20.93 11.04
C THR A 84 27.57 -21.83 11.62
N ASN A 85 27.83 -22.51 12.72
CA ASN A 85 26.83 -23.23 13.53
C ASN A 85 26.27 -22.34 14.66
N ILE A 86 25.18 -22.75 15.33
CA ILE A 86 24.53 -21.93 16.37
C ILE A 86 25.43 -21.71 17.60
N ALA A 87 26.40 -22.58 17.88
CA ALA A 87 27.31 -22.43 19.02
C ALA A 87 28.26 -21.24 18.85
N GLU A 88 28.60 -20.89 17.60
CA GLU A 88 29.38 -19.69 17.27
C GLU A 88 28.60 -18.38 17.48
N TRP A 89 27.28 -18.45 17.66
CA TRP A 89 26.40 -17.32 17.93
C TRP A 89 26.03 -17.17 19.41
N GLY A 90 26.66 -17.92 20.32
CA GLY A 90 26.43 -17.78 21.76
C GLY A 90 26.88 -16.42 22.30
N ARG A 91 26.16 -15.88 23.30
CA ARG A 91 26.52 -14.61 23.97
C ARG A 91 27.98 -14.59 24.40
N GLY A 92 28.69 -13.51 24.03
CA GLY A 92 30.12 -13.35 24.27
C GLY A 92 31.02 -13.81 23.12
N SER A 93 30.48 -14.52 22.12
CA SER A 93 31.24 -14.86 20.90
C SER A 93 31.49 -13.62 20.03
N GLY A 94 32.47 -13.72 19.12
CA GLY A 94 32.78 -12.63 18.18
C GLY A 94 31.59 -12.25 17.29
N LEU A 95 30.88 -13.24 16.73
CA LEU A 95 29.72 -13.01 15.86
C LEU A 95 28.55 -12.39 16.62
N TYR A 96 28.26 -12.90 17.82
CA TYR A 96 27.20 -12.36 18.66
C TYR A 96 27.47 -10.91 19.05
N ASN A 97 28.68 -10.61 19.54
CA ASN A 97 29.06 -9.26 19.97
C ASN A 97 29.05 -8.28 18.78
N GLN A 98 29.47 -8.73 17.59
CA GLN A 98 29.41 -7.91 16.38
C GLN A 98 27.95 -7.61 15.99
N MET A 99 27.06 -8.60 16.04
CA MET A 99 25.64 -8.42 15.74
C MET A 99 24.97 -7.44 16.72
N VAL A 100 25.20 -7.59 18.02
CA VAL A 100 24.66 -6.67 19.04
C VAL A 100 25.19 -5.26 18.82
N ARG A 101 26.50 -5.08 18.62
CA ARG A 101 27.11 -3.77 18.34
C ARG A 101 26.50 -3.09 17.12
N ARG A 102 26.25 -3.84 16.04
CA ARG A 102 25.64 -3.31 14.82
C ARG A 102 24.18 -2.92 15.03
N ALA A 103 23.43 -3.72 15.79
CA ALA A 103 22.05 -3.41 16.15
C ALA A 103 21.94 -2.17 17.05
N GLU A 104 22.84 -2.02 18.03
CA GLU A 104 22.93 -0.82 18.87
C GLU A 104 23.30 0.43 18.05
N ALA A 105 24.26 0.32 17.14
CA ALA A 105 24.62 1.42 16.24
C ALA A 105 23.44 1.86 15.36
N ALA A 106 22.68 0.91 14.81
CA ALA A 106 21.47 1.20 14.04
C ALA A 106 20.38 1.91 14.86
N ALA A 107 20.29 1.63 16.17
CA ALA A 107 19.35 2.29 17.06
C ALA A 107 19.84 3.68 17.54
N GLY A 108 21.15 3.94 17.48
CA GLY A 108 21.79 5.17 17.97
C GLY A 108 21.28 6.46 17.33
N ASP A 109 20.90 6.42 16.05
CA ASP A 109 20.37 7.57 15.30
C ASP A 109 18.85 7.80 15.50
N GLY A 110 18.27 7.21 16.54
CA GLY A 110 16.82 7.28 16.84
C GLY A 110 15.98 6.23 16.11
N GLY A 111 16.62 5.28 15.44
CA GLY A 111 15.95 4.12 14.82
C GLY A 111 15.38 3.16 15.86
N LYS A 112 14.22 2.57 15.58
CA LYS A 112 13.62 1.50 16.40
C LYS A 112 13.93 0.14 15.79
N ILE A 113 14.51 -0.78 16.59
CA ILE A 113 14.65 -2.18 16.20
C ILE A 113 13.25 -2.83 16.21
N SER A 114 12.68 -3.02 15.02
CA SER A 114 11.29 -3.47 14.86
C SER A 114 11.13 -4.98 14.74
N GLY A 115 12.20 -5.71 14.41
CA GLY A 115 12.18 -7.17 14.31
C GLY A 115 13.57 -7.76 14.09
N PHE A 116 13.66 -9.07 14.24
CA PHE A 116 14.89 -9.85 14.04
C PHE A 116 14.62 -11.02 13.10
N LEU A 117 15.29 -11.04 11.95
CA LEU A 117 15.18 -12.12 10.97
C LEU A 117 16.33 -13.11 11.15
N TRP A 118 16.01 -14.39 11.32
CA TRP A 118 16.99 -15.44 11.56
C TRP A 118 16.86 -16.58 10.55
N TYR A 119 17.91 -16.82 9.77
CA TYR A 119 17.98 -18.01 8.91
C TYR A 119 19.37 -18.63 8.98
N GLN A 120 19.45 -19.69 9.77
CA GLN A 120 20.63 -20.50 10.06
C GLN A 120 20.15 -21.92 10.46
N GLY A 121 21.03 -22.89 10.39
CA GLY A 121 20.85 -24.24 10.93
C GLY A 121 21.55 -25.32 10.09
N GLU A 122 21.93 -24.98 8.86
CA GLU A 122 22.47 -25.92 7.87
C GLU A 122 23.77 -26.58 8.35
N SER A 123 24.64 -25.85 9.06
CA SER A 123 25.89 -26.38 9.62
C SER A 123 25.65 -27.31 10.83
N ASP A 124 24.59 -27.07 11.61
CA ASP A 124 24.25 -27.89 12.79
C ASP A 124 23.70 -29.28 12.40
N THR A 125 23.42 -29.50 11.11
CA THR A 125 22.97 -30.80 10.59
C THR A 125 24.10 -31.83 10.40
N LEU A 126 25.36 -31.43 10.58
CA LEU A 126 26.54 -32.29 10.38
C LEU A 126 26.69 -33.34 11.48
N SER A 127 26.53 -32.95 12.74
CA SER A 127 26.71 -33.81 13.90
C SER A 127 25.36 -34.05 14.60
N LYS A 128 25.16 -35.27 15.12
CA LYS A 128 23.94 -35.59 15.86
C LYS A 128 23.84 -34.76 17.13
N GLU A 129 24.99 -34.51 17.75
CA GLU A 129 25.09 -33.74 18.99
C GLU A 129 24.65 -32.29 18.78
N ASP A 130 25.16 -31.60 17.75
CA ASP A 130 24.77 -30.23 17.46
C ASP A 130 23.30 -30.13 17.07
N ALA A 131 22.80 -31.05 16.25
CA ALA A 131 21.39 -31.10 15.88
C ALA A 131 20.47 -31.27 17.12
N MET A 132 20.84 -32.14 18.06
CA MET A 132 20.09 -32.36 19.30
C MET A 132 20.18 -31.16 20.25
N LEU A 133 21.31 -30.44 20.26
CA LEU A 133 21.51 -29.23 21.07
C LEU A 133 20.99 -27.96 20.39
N TYR A 134 20.48 -28.04 19.16
CA TYR A 134 20.07 -26.87 18.39
C TYR A 134 18.96 -26.06 19.09
N ARG A 135 17.87 -26.73 19.51
CA ARG A 135 16.74 -26.08 20.19
C ARG A 135 17.17 -25.29 21.44
N PRO A 136 17.82 -25.89 22.46
CA PRO A 136 18.19 -25.13 23.65
C PRO A 136 19.20 -24.01 23.37
N ARG A 137 20.11 -24.19 22.39
CA ARG A 137 21.05 -23.12 21.99
C ARG A 137 20.33 -21.96 21.29
N LEU A 138 19.37 -22.26 20.42
CA LEU A 138 18.55 -21.28 19.72
C LEU A 138 17.66 -20.48 20.68
N GLU A 139 16.97 -21.16 21.60
CA GLU A 139 16.13 -20.50 22.60
C GLU A 139 16.94 -19.57 23.50
N LYS A 140 18.13 -20.03 23.92
CA LYS A 140 19.08 -19.22 24.67
C LYS A 140 19.56 -18.02 23.86
N PHE A 141 19.94 -18.22 22.59
CA PHE A 141 20.39 -17.15 21.70
C PHE A 141 19.33 -16.05 21.58
N PHE A 142 18.07 -16.38 21.29
CA PHE A 142 16.99 -15.40 21.20
C PHE A 142 16.71 -14.67 22.52
N THR A 143 16.78 -15.37 23.64
CA THR A 143 16.63 -14.78 24.98
C THR A 143 17.75 -13.78 25.26
N ASP A 144 19.00 -14.16 24.97
CA ASP A 144 20.17 -13.29 25.13
C ASP A 144 20.05 -12.06 24.22
N VAL A 145 19.68 -12.21 22.94
CA VAL A 145 19.47 -11.09 21.99
C VAL A 145 18.44 -10.09 22.53
N ARG A 146 17.29 -10.57 23.00
CA ARG A 146 16.25 -9.70 23.58
C ARG A 146 16.74 -8.96 24.82
N SER A 147 17.51 -9.64 25.67
CA SER A 147 18.09 -9.05 26.87
C SER A 147 19.08 -7.95 26.52
N ASP A 148 20.04 -8.22 25.65
CA ASP A 148 21.13 -7.28 25.33
C ASP A 148 20.64 -6.09 24.50
N LEU A 149 19.62 -6.28 23.64
CA LEU A 149 18.94 -5.19 22.95
C LEU A 149 17.85 -4.49 23.78
N GLN A 150 17.66 -4.90 25.04
CA GLN A 150 16.63 -4.37 25.95
C GLN A 150 15.21 -4.37 25.34
N SER A 151 14.91 -5.39 24.55
CA SER A 151 13.65 -5.52 23.81
C SER A 151 13.00 -6.89 24.09
N PRO A 152 12.37 -7.07 25.26
CA PRO A 152 11.83 -8.36 25.70
C PRO A 152 10.70 -8.89 24.81
N THR A 153 10.03 -8.02 24.06
CA THR A 153 8.96 -8.35 23.13
C THR A 153 9.39 -8.24 21.66
N LEU A 154 10.69 -8.17 21.37
CA LEU A 154 11.21 -8.09 20.00
C LEU A 154 10.62 -9.24 19.15
N PRO A 155 9.90 -8.92 18.05
CA PRO A 155 9.45 -9.92 17.11
C PRO A 155 10.64 -10.63 16.48
N ILE A 156 10.66 -11.96 16.58
CA ILE A 156 11.69 -12.79 15.96
C ILE A 156 11.01 -13.68 14.93
N ILE A 157 11.51 -13.62 13.70
CA ILE A 157 11.05 -14.47 12.61
C ILE A 157 12.22 -15.35 12.20
N GLN A 158 12.13 -16.63 12.51
CA GLN A 158 13.12 -17.61 12.09
C GLN A 158 12.67 -18.37 10.85
N VAL A 159 13.61 -19.00 10.17
CA VAL A 159 13.35 -19.84 9.00
C VAL A 159 13.70 -21.28 9.31
N ALA A 160 12.74 -22.20 9.15
CA ALA A 160 13.02 -23.63 9.15
C ALA A 160 13.76 -24.00 7.86
N ILE A 161 14.98 -24.56 8.00
CA ILE A 161 15.94 -24.69 6.90
C ILE A 161 15.40 -25.52 5.72
N ALA A 162 15.66 -25.08 4.49
CA ALA A 162 15.24 -25.80 3.27
C ALA A 162 16.10 -27.04 2.98
N SER A 163 17.35 -27.00 3.42
CA SER A 163 18.46 -27.91 3.10
C SER A 163 19.42 -27.98 4.29
N GLY A 164 20.44 -28.83 4.24
CA GLY A 164 21.49 -28.87 5.25
C GLY A 164 22.78 -29.51 4.73
N LYS A 165 23.89 -29.30 5.46
CA LYS A 165 25.21 -29.87 5.11
C LYS A 165 25.38 -31.34 5.50
N GLY A 166 24.56 -31.85 6.41
CA GLY A 166 24.64 -33.21 6.92
C GLY A 166 23.27 -33.88 7.04
N GLN A 167 23.26 -35.08 7.62
CA GLN A 167 22.09 -35.98 7.61
C GLN A 167 21.01 -35.64 8.64
N TYR A 168 21.24 -34.70 9.56
CA TYR A 168 20.33 -34.42 10.68
C TYR A 168 19.38 -33.23 10.43
N VAL A 169 19.05 -32.95 9.15
CA VAL A 169 18.16 -31.86 8.72
C VAL A 169 16.83 -31.89 9.47
N ASP A 170 16.20 -33.05 9.59
CA ASP A 170 14.87 -33.17 10.21
C ASP A 170 14.89 -32.83 11.71
N ILE A 171 16.00 -33.11 12.41
CA ILE A 171 16.14 -32.78 13.84
C ILE A 171 16.21 -31.26 14.02
N VAL A 172 17.03 -30.58 13.21
CA VAL A 172 17.17 -29.11 13.25
C VAL A 172 15.87 -28.44 12.83
N ARG A 173 15.22 -28.90 11.76
CA ARG A 173 13.93 -28.36 11.32
C ARG A 173 12.84 -28.53 12.37
N LYS A 174 12.77 -29.71 13.02
CA LYS A 174 11.83 -29.95 14.11
C LYS A 174 12.02 -28.94 15.24
N ALA A 175 13.28 -28.69 15.63
CA ALA A 175 13.61 -27.68 16.63
C ALA A 175 13.16 -26.25 16.24
N GLN A 176 13.22 -25.90 14.94
CA GLN A 176 12.79 -24.60 14.44
C GLN A 176 11.26 -24.46 14.38
N LEU A 177 10.56 -25.51 13.99
CA LEU A 177 9.10 -25.50 13.81
C LEU A 177 8.35 -25.64 15.14
N GLU A 178 8.90 -26.39 16.10
CA GLU A 178 8.27 -26.67 17.41
C GLU A 178 8.76 -25.72 18.52
N ASN A 179 9.31 -24.56 18.16
CA ASN A 179 9.73 -23.56 19.13
C ASN A 179 8.53 -22.82 19.74
N GLU A 180 8.45 -22.78 21.07
CA GLU A 180 7.31 -22.23 21.82
C GLU A 180 7.60 -20.86 22.45
N LEU A 181 8.76 -20.25 22.15
CA LEU A 181 9.11 -18.95 22.70
C LEU A 181 8.11 -17.86 22.25
N PRO A 182 7.52 -17.09 23.18
CA PRO A 182 6.61 -16.00 22.86
C PRO A 182 7.24 -14.97 21.93
N GLY A 183 6.46 -14.45 20.97
CA GLY A 183 6.93 -13.46 20.00
C GLY A 183 7.98 -14.00 19.02
N VAL A 184 8.11 -15.33 18.89
CA VAL A 184 8.90 -15.98 17.86
C VAL A 184 7.95 -16.70 16.91
N THR A 185 8.14 -16.54 15.61
CA THR A 185 7.42 -17.32 14.59
C THR A 185 8.40 -17.93 13.59
N SER A 186 7.97 -19.00 12.91
CA SER A 186 8.80 -19.76 11.99
C SER A 186 8.17 -19.78 10.60
N VAL A 187 8.95 -19.39 9.59
CA VAL A 187 8.64 -19.55 8.18
C VAL A 187 9.29 -20.84 7.68
N ASP A 188 8.58 -21.65 6.90
CA ASP A 188 9.13 -22.92 6.40
C ASP A 188 9.67 -22.77 4.97
N ALA A 189 10.99 -22.87 4.81
CA ALA A 189 11.65 -22.79 3.49
C ALA A 189 11.70 -24.14 2.76
N LYS A 190 11.14 -25.23 3.30
CA LYS A 190 11.15 -26.55 2.66
C LYS A 190 10.47 -26.50 1.30
N GLY A 191 11.16 -27.02 0.29
CA GLY A 191 10.65 -27.07 -1.09
C GLY A 191 11.01 -25.85 -1.94
N LEU A 192 11.52 -24.78 -1.33
CA LEU A 192 12.07 -23.66 -2.08
C LEU A 192 13.26 -24.10 -2.95
N LYS A 193 13.33 -23.54 -4.16
CA LYS A 193 14.31 -23.96 -5.17
C LYS A 193 15.75 -23.65 -4.74
N LEU A 194 16.59 -24.67 -4.77
CA LEU A 194 18.02 -24.58 -4.49
C LEU A 194 18.83 -24.25 -5.74
N GLU A 195 20.00 -23.67 -5.53
CA GLU A 195 21.08 -23.59 -6.51
C GLU A 195 21.62 -25.00 -6.85
N PRO A 196 22.42 -25.15 -7.93
CA PRO A 196 22.98 -26.43 -8.34
C PRO A 196 23.83 -27.15 -7.28
N ASP A 197 24.29 -26.44 -6.24
CA ASP A 197 25.04 -27.03 -5.13
C ASP A 197 24.17 -27.84 -4.16
N GLY A 198 22.83 -27.77 -4.30
CA GLY A 198 21.88 -28.49 -3.45
C GLY A 198 21.85 -28.02 -2.00
N LEU A 199 22.45 -26.86 -1.70
CA LEU A 199 22.54 -26.31 -0.35
C LEU A 199 21.92 -24.92 -0.28
N HIS A 200 22.24 -23.99 -1.17
CA HIS A 200 21.78 -22.62 -1.06
C HIS A 200 20.49 -22.37 -1.83
N LEU A 201 19.63 -21.48 -1.35
CA LEU A 201 18.44 -21.05 -2.10
C LEU A 201 18.86 -20.24 -3.35
N SER A 202 18.16 -20.50 -4.46
CA SER A 202 18.28 -19.71 -5.69
C SER A 202 17.80 -18.27 -5.54
N ALA A 203 18.18 -17.37 -6.45
CA ALA A 203 17.75 -15.96 -6.40
C ALA A 203 16.22 -15.81 -6.34
N ALA A 204 15.47 -16.57 -7.15
CA ALA A 204 14.00 -16.57 -7.13
C ALA A 204 13.43 -17.09 -5.79
N ALA A 205 14.03 -18.13 -5.22
CA ALA A 205 13.63 -18.66 -3.92
C ALA A 205 13.92 -17.69 -2.76
N GLN A 206 14.94 -16.84 -2.89
CA GLN A 206 15.23 -15.79 -1.91
C GLN A 206 14.17 -14.67 -1.96
N VAL A 207 13.65 -14.33 -3.15
CA VAL A 207 12.51 -13.41 -3.30
C VAL A 207 11.27 -13.99 -2.61
N GLU A 208 10.91 -15.24 -2.92
CA GLU A 208 9.78 -15.94 -2.30
C GLU A 208 9.92 -15.99 -0.77
N LEU A 209 11.11 -16.33 -0.26
CA LEU A 209 11.37 -16.31 1.18
C LEU A 209 11.23 -14.90 1.78
N GLY A 210 11.67 -13.86 1.08
CA GLY A 210 11.51 -12.47 1.51
C GLY A 210 10.04 -12.08 1.70
N GLU A 211 9.18 -12.46 0.77
CA GLU A 211 7.72 -12.25 0.87
C GLU A 211 7.13 -13.04 2.04
N MET A 212 7.52 -14.31 2.21
CA MET A 212 7.05 -15.13 3.34
C MET A 212 7.45 -14.54 4.70
N LEU A 213 8.66 -13.97 4.81
CA LEU A 213 9.13 -13.27 5.99
C LEU A 213 8.33 -11.98 6.23
N ALA A 214 8.00 -11.22 5.18
CA ALA A 214 7.19 -10.01 5.27
C ALA A 214 5.77 -10.35 5.75
N ASP A 215 5.17 -11.41 5.22
CA ASP A 215 3.86 -11.91 5.67
C ASP A 215 3.85 -12.35 7.14
N ALA A 216 4.92 -13.01 7.60
CA ALA A 216 5.06 -13.37 8.99
C ALA A 216 5.18 -12.10 9.87
N PHE A 217 5.99 -11.13 9.45
CA PHE A 217 6.18 -9.87 10.17
C PHE A 217 4.87 -9.08 10.32
N LEU A 218 4.16 -8.86 9.23
CA LEU A 218 2.91 -8.09 9.23
C LEU A 218 1.83 -8.79 10.07
N ARG A 219 1.73 -10.13 10.02
CA ARG A 219 0.80 -10.88 10.89
C ARG A 219 1.11 -10.68 12.37
N MET A 220 2.38 -10.70 12.76
CA MET A 220 2.80 -10.44 14.15
C MET A 220 2.47 -9.01 14.58
N MET A 221 2.54 -8.03 13.67
CA MET A 221 2.14 -6.64 13.96
C MET A 221 0.62 -6.49 14.14
N VAL A 222 -0.19 -7.26 13.39
CA VAL A 222 -1.66 -7.17 13.43
C VAL A 222 -2.29 -7.91 14.62
N GLN A 223 -1.71 -9.02 15.09
CA GLN A 223 -2.31 -9.86 16.14
C GLN A 223 -2.45 -9.20 17.52
N VAL A 224 -1.94 -7.97 17.71
CA VAL A 224 -2.03 -7.24 18.98
C VAL A 224 -3.41 -6.58 19.20
N THR A 225 -4.34 -6.60 18.23
CA THR A 225 -5.57 -5.76 18.32
C THR A 225 -6.94 -6.37 17.95
N PRO A 226 -7.14 -7.32 17.01
CA PRO A 226 -8.49 -7.71 16.60
C PRO A 226 -9.08 -8.95 17.30
N HIS A 227 -8.27 -9.95 17.69
CA HIS A 227 -8.82 -11.23 18.15
C HIS A 227 -9.49 -11.17 19.53
N ILE A 228 -9.00 -10.32 20.43
CA ILE A 228 -9.64 -10.08 21.73
C ILE A 228 -11.00 -9.38 21.52
N MET A 229 -11.09 -8.44 20.57
CA MET A 229 -12.32 -7.68 20.33
C MET A 229 -13.40 -8.52 19.64
N ILE A 230 -13.02 -9.39 18.70
CA ILE A 230 -13.97 -10.25 17.96
C ILE A 230 -14.49 -11.37 18.87
N TRP A 231 -13.62 -12.05 19.63
CA TRP A 231 -14.04 -13.11 20.56
C TRP A 231 -14.94 -12.59 21.69
N LEU A 232 -14.67 -11.38 22.22
CA LEU A 232 -15.55 -10.73 23.20
C LEU A 232 -16.88 -10.30 22.58
N TYR A 233 -16.87 -9.77 21.35
CA TYR A 233 -18.07 -9.36 20.64
C TYR A 233 -19.01 -10.55 20.41
N ASP A 234 -18.49 -11.66 19.89
CA ASP A 234 -19.29 -12.85 19.56
C ASP A 234 -19.84 -13.55 20.81
N THR A 235 -19.07 -13.59 21.90
CA THR A 235 -19.52 -14.17 23.19
C THR A 235 -20.64 -13.35 23.83
N ILE A 236 -20.64 -12.03 23.65
CA ILE A 236 -21.67 -11.11 24.17
C ILE A 236 -22.98 -11.21 23.35
N GLN A 237 -22.88 -11.41 22.04
CA GLN A 237 -24.06 -11.59 21.16
C GLN A 237 -24.84 -12.88 21.49
N LEU A 238 -24.15 -13.94 21.94
CA LEU A 238 -24.76 -15.24 22.23
C LEU A 238 -25.50 -15.32 23.58
N LEU A 239 -25.16 -14.48 24.56
CA LEU A 239 -25.64 -14.64 25.94
C LEU A 239 -26.74 -13.66 26.36
N ILE A 240 -26.95 -12.53 25.66
CA ILE A 240 -27.89 -11.47 26.11
C ILE A 240 -28.62 -10.85 24.90
N PRO A 241 -29.96 -11.03 24.74
CA PRO A 241 -30.69 -10.58 23.55
C PRO A 241 -31.07 -9.09 23.51
N ASP A 242 -30.81 -8.31 24.57
CA ASP A 242 -31.30 -6.93 24.71
C ASP A 242 -30.22 -5.87 24.41
N SER A 243 -30.43 -5.10 23.35
CA SER A 243 -29.50 -4.12 22.77
C SER A 243 -29.08 -2.96 23.69
N ASN A 244 -29.90 -2.59 24.67
CA ASN A 244 -29.55 -1.51 25.60
C ASN A 244 -28.71 -2.01 26.77
N MET A 245 -29.01 -3.21 27.28
CA MET A 245 -28.18 -3.88 28.29
C MET A 245 -26.81 -4.26 27.74
N GLN A 246 -26.73 -4.66 26.46
CA GLN A 246 -25.46 -4.92 25.77
C GLN A 246 -24.54 -3.69 25.77
N ARG A 247 -25.08 -2.49 25.47
CA ARG A 247 -24.32 -1.23 25.45
C ARG A 247 -23.84 -0.82 26.84
N ILE A 248 -24.67 -0.99 27.86
CA ILE A 248 -24.34 -0.65 29.25
C ILE A 248 -23.28 -1.60 29.80
N LEU A 249 -23.39 -2.90 29.53
CA LEU A 249 -22.42 -3.89 30.00
C LEU A 249 -21.06 -3.74 29.30
N LEU A 250 -21.04 -3.42 28.00
CA LEU A 250 -19.82 -3.12 27.26
C LEU A 250 -19.10 -1.88 27.83
N LEU A 251 -19.86 -0.84 28.21
CA LEU A 251 -19.34 0.37 28.84
C LEU A 251 -18.78 0.09 30.25
N VAL A 252 -19.50 -0.69 31.06
CA VAL A 252 -19.09 -1.10 32.40
C VAL A 252 -17.84 -1.99 32.35
N MET A 253 -17.72 -2.89 31.37
CA MET A 253 -16.53 -3.71 31.20
C MET A 253 -15.33 -2.94 30.62
N LEU A 254 -15.56 -1.94 29.75
CA LEU A 254 -14.51 -0.99 29.36
C LEU A 254 -13.97 -0.24 30.59
N LEU A 255 -14.87 0.15 31.50
CA LEU A 255 -14.53 0.78 32.77
C LEU A 255 -13.82 -0.18 33.75
N ILE A 256 -14.11 -1.49 33.72
CA ILE A 256 -13.40 -2.51 34.53
C ILE A 256 -12.03 -2.85 33.92
N LEU A 257 -11.90 -2.92 32.59
CA LEU A 257 -10.62 -3.10 31.89
C LEU A 257 -9.68 -1.91 32.09
N VAL A 258 -10.23 -0.69 32.12
CA VAL A 258 -9.50 0.53 32.48
C VAL A 258 -9.28 0.64 34.00
N GLY A 259 -10.21 0.12 34.81
CA GLY A 259 -10.22 0.20 36.27
C GLY A 259 -9.42 -0.88 37.00
N GLY A 260 -9.11 -2.01 36.36
CA GLY A 260 -8.29 -3.10 36.93
C GLY A 260 -6.84 -2.72 37.19
N TYR A 261 -6.40 -1.53 36.75
CA TYR A 261 -5.07 -0.99 37.00
C TYR A 261 -5.01 0.01 38.18
N LEU A 262 -6.11 0.22 38.90
CA LEU A 262 -6.15 1.15 40.04
C LEU A 262 -6.75 0.48 41.27
N GLN A 263 -5.91 -0.27 42.01
CA GLN A 263 -6.10 -0.37 43.46
C GLN A 263 -5.53 0.89 44.13
N PHE A 264 -6.27 1.40 45.12
CA PHE A 264 -5.92 2.43 46.12
C PHE A 264 -5.81 3.91 45.67
N THR A 265 -6.90 4.67 45.81
CA THR A 265 -7.17 5.61 46.94
C THR A 265 -8.32 6.59 46.63
N ASN A 266 -8.96 7.07 47.70
CA ASN A 266 -10.26 7.71 47.78
C ASN A 266 -10.30 9.23 47.46
N PHE A 267 -11.51 9.66 47.05
CA PHE A 267 -12.26 10.86 47.47
C PHE A 267 -12.22 12.20 46.67
N PHE A 268 -13.47 12.68 46.49
CA PHE A 268 -14.03 13.99 46.11
C PHE A 268 -13.78 14.62 44.73
N GLY A 269 -14.81 14.50 43.88
CA GLY A 269 -15.64 15.63 43.44
C GLY A 269 -14.93 16.82 42.79
N GLY A 270 -15.03 16.93 41.46
CA GLY A 270 -14.74 18.16 40.71
C GLY A 270 -13.51 18.09 39.79
N LYS A 271 -12.54 17.22 40.06
CA LYS A 271 -11.36 17.02 39.18
C LYS A 271 -11.51 15.90 38.15
N LEU A 272 -12.61 15.16 38.17
CA LEU A 272 -12.81 13.98 37.31
C LEU A 272 -12.91 14.35 35.81
N TYR A 273 -13.54 15.46 35.45
CA TYR A 273 -13.70 15.83 34.04
C TYR A 273 -12.40 16.35 33.40
N LEU A 274 -11.58 17.10 34.16
CA LEU A 274 -10.28 17.58 33.69
C LEU A 274 -9.25 16.45 33.66
N GLN A 275 -9.29 15.53 34.63
CA GLN A 275 -8.42 14.35 34.64
C GLN A 275 -8.83 13.33 33.55
N ILE A 276 -10.12 13.17 33.24
CA ILE A 276 -10.59 12.36 32.11
C ILE A 276 -10.18 12.99 30.78
N ALA A 277 -10.29 14.31 30.60
CA ALA A 277 -9.85 14.97 29.36
C ALA A 277 -8.32 14.90 29.17
N MET A 278 -7.55 15.14 30.24
CA MET A 278 -6.09 14.98 30.21
C MET A 278 -5.66 13.52 30.04
N ASN A 279 -6.39 12.56 30.62
CA ASN A 279 -6.08 11.14 30.46
C ASN A 279 -6.55 10.58 29.12
N ILE A 280 -7.63 11.08 28.52
CA ILE A 280 -7.98 10.76 27.12
C ILE A 280 -6.91 11.33 26.19
N GLN A 281 -6.38 12.53 26.45
CA GLN A 281 -5.25 13.07 25.69
C GLN A 281 -3.98 12.20 25.87
N PHE A 282 -3.66 11.80 27.11
CA PHE A 282 -2.52 10.95 27.43
C PHE A 282 -2.64 9.53 26.87
N VAL A 283 -3.84 8.95 26.90
CA VAL A 283 -4.16 7.63 26.32
C VAL A 283 -4.19 7.71 24.79
N ARG A 284 -4.67 8.81 24.20
CA ARG A 284 -4.61 9.05 22.75
C ARG A 284 -3.16 9.22 22.28
N GLU A 285 -2.28 9.81 23.08
CA GLU A 285 -0.85 9.93 22.79
C GLU A 285 -0.05 8.63 22.97
N LYS A 286 -0.54 7.69 23.80
CA LYS A 286 0.09 6.37 24.05
C LYS A 286 -0.46 5.23 23.21
N LEU A 287 -1.75 5.24 22.87
CA LEU A 287 -2.42 4.25 21.99
C LEU A 287 -2.36 4.63 20.52
N TYR A 288 -2.20 5.92 20.20
CA TYR A 288 -1.83 6.38 18.86
C TYR A 288 -0.52 7.14 18.98
N PRO A 289 0.63 6.50 18.69
CA PRO A 289 1.90 7.21 18.66
C PRO A 289 1.75 8.44 17.78
N LYS A 290 2.18 9.61 18.26
CA LYS A 290 2.17 10.90 17.56
C LYS A 290 2.89 10.91 16.18
N ASN A 291 3.42 9.78 15.73
CA ASN A 291 4.13 9.59 14.46
C ASN A 291 3.61 8.42 13.60
N ILE A 292 2.39 7.88 13.81
CA ILE A 292 1.77 7.01 12.79
C ILE A 292 1.01 7.89 11.81
N VAL A 293 1.65 8.19 10.68
CA VAL A 293 0.98 8.71 9.49
C VAL A 293 0.22 7.53 8.88
N TYR A 294 -1.08 7.41 9.12
CA TYR A 294 -1.93 6.60 8.24
C TYR A 294 -1.87 7.26 6.86
N TYR A 295 -1.17 6.66 5.91
CA TYR A 295 -1.27 7.12 4.52
C TYR A 295 -2.66 6.75 4.02
N GLU A 296 -3.52 7.76 3.99
CA GLU A 296 -4.91 7.65 3.57
C GLU A 296 -4.93 7.06 2.14
N LYS A 297 -5.66 5.96 1.91
CA LYS A 297 -5.91 5.50 0.53
C LYS A 297 -6.91 6.47 -0.10
N ASN A 298 -6.58 6.98 -1.28
CA ASN A 298 -7.31 8.04 -1.95
C ASN A 298 -7.98 7.50 -3.21
N ILE A 299 -9.31 7.44 -3.22
CA ILE A 299 -10.07 6.83 -4.31
C ILE A 299 -10.48 7.91 -5.32
N PHE A 300 -10.21 7.66 -6.60
CA PHE A 300 -10.64 8.51 -7.72
C PHE A 300 -11.39 7.67 -8.74
N ILE A 301 -12.59 8.13 -9.11
CA ILE A 301 -13.41 7.46 -10.12
C ILE A 301 -13.07 8.01 -11.49
N LEU A 302 -12.86 7.14 -12.48
CA LEU A 302 -12.61 7.51 -13.87
C LEU A 302 -13.82 7.13 -14.71
N ALA A 303 -14.69 8.08 -15.06
CA ALA A 303 -15.97 7.82 -15.72
C ALA A 303 -16.22 8.72 -16.93
N GLY A 304 -17.19 8.32 -17.76
CA GLY A 304 -17.52 8.98 -19.02
C GLY A 304 -17.39 8.02 -20.21
N GLN A 305 -16.80 8.48 -21.30
CA GLN A 305 -16.70 7.72 -22.56
C GLN A 305 -15.27 7.53 -23.08
N SER A 306 -15.10 7.34 -24.40
CA SER A 306 -13.87 6.80 -25.00
C SER A 306 -12.61 7.60 -24.71
N ASN A 307 -12.69 8.92 -24.55
CA ASN A 307 -11.51 9.71 -24.16
C ASN A 307 -11.10 9.51 -22.69
N MET A 308 -12.02 9.22 -21.77
CA MET A 308 -11.69 8.76 -20.40
C MET A 308 -11.21 7.30 -20.40
N VAL A 309 -11.87 6.43 -21.20
CA VAL A 309 -11.47 5.03 -21.35
C VAL A 309 -10.00 4.93 -21.77
N GLY A 310 -9.58 5.82 -22.67
CA GLY A 310 -8.23 5.89 -23.20
C GLY A 310 -8.14 5.29 -24.59
N ARG A 311 -7.70 6.12 -25.54
CA ARG A 311 -7.51 5.76 -26.96
C ARG A 311 -6.19 6.31 -27.51
N GLY A 312 -5.34 6.85 -26.65
CA GLY A 312 -4.00 7.28 -27.04
C GLY A 312 -3.21 6.08 -27.58
N GLY A 313 -2.64 6.23 -28.78
CA GLY A 313 -1.86 5.19 -29.45
C GLY A 313 -2.69 4.10 -30.13
N VAL A 314 -4.02 4.17 -30.08
CA VAL A 314 -4.90 3.18 -30.74
C VAL A 314 -5.11 3.56 -32.20
N SER A 315 -4.91 2.58 -33.08
CA SER A 315 -5.15 2.66 -34.52
C SER A 315 -5.96 1.44 -35.01
N GLU A 316 -6.24 1.36 -36.31
CA GLU A 316 -6.86 0.18 -36.93
C GLU A 316 -6.04 -1.10 -36.71
N LYS A 317 -4.73 -0.99 -36.49
CA LYS A 317 -3.82 -2.11 -36.20
C LYS A 317 -3.78 -2.50 -34.73
N GLY A 318 -4.58 -1.85 -33.87
CA GLY A 318 -4.54 -1.99 -32.42
C GLY A 318 -3.76 -0.87 -31.74
N TRP A 319 -3.47 -1.07 -30.46
CA TRP A 319 -2.71 -0.12 -29.62
C TRP A 319 -1.19 -0.29 -29.82
N ASP A 320 -0.49 0.83 -29.96
CA ASP A 320 0.97 0.89 -30.16
C ASP A 320 1.80 0.46 -28.94
N ARG A 321 1.16 0.28 -27.77
CA ARG A 321 1.77 -0.07 -26.48
C ARG A 321 2.81 0.93 -25.98
N TYR A 322 2.80 2.15 -26.51
CA TYR A 322 3.70 3.20 -26.07
C TYR A 322 3.17 3.83 -24.77
N ILE A 323 3.99 3.78 -23.72
CA ILE A 323 3.71 4.36 -22.40
C ILE A 323 4.66 5.55 -22.16
N PRO A 324 4.15 6.80 -22.07
CA PRO A 324 4.94 7.97 -21.68
C PRO A 324 5.52 7.85 -20.27
N VAL A 325 6.58 8.60 -19.97
CA VAL A 325 7.22 8.60 -18.64
C VAL A 325 6.25 9.04 -17.54
N GLU A 326 5.33 9.96 -17.85
CA GLU A 326 4.31 10.46 -16.94
C GLU A 326 3.22 9.43 -16.62
N CYS A 327 3.09 8.39 -17.45
CA CYS A 327 2.13 7.31 -17.27
C CYS A 327 2.78 6.02 -16.73
N GLN A 328 4.05 6.07 -16.31
CA GLN A 328 4.73 4.87 -15.82
C GLN A 328 4.04 4.31 -14.56
N PRO A 329 3.96 2.99 -14.42
CA PRO A 329 3.40 2.35 -13.24
C PRO A 329 4.13 2.78 -11.97
N ASN A 330 3.37 2.94 -10.88
CA ASN A 330 3.90 3.24 -9.56
C ASN A 330 3.13 2.38 -8.56
N ARG A 331 3.84 1.71 -7.64
CA ARG A 331 3.21 0.82 -6.64
C ARG A 331 2.22 1.53 -5.72
N ASN A 332 2.36 2.84 -5.55
CA ASN A 332 1.43 3.67 -4.79
C ASN A 332 0.18 4.07 -5.60
N ILE A 333 0.08 3.66 -6.87
CA ILE A 333 -1.09 3.89 -7.72
C ILE A 333 -1.66 2.53 -8.09
N LEU A 334 -2.84 2.24 -7.56
CA LEU A 334 -3.55 0.99 -7.74
C LEU A 334 -4.75 1.19 -8.67
N ARG A 335 -5.13 0.14 -9.39
CA ARG A 335 -6.34 0.07 -10.21
C ARG A 335 -7.28 -0.96 -9.59
N LEU A 336 -8.56 -0.62 -9.45
CA LEU A 336 -9.59 -1.64 -9.22
C LEU A 336 -9.90 -2.31 -10.55
N ASN A 337 -9.46 -3.56 -10.73
CA ASN A 337 -9.60 -4.26 -12.01
C ASN A 337 -11.04 -4.75 -12.26
N GLU A 338 -11.27 -5.46 -13.36
CA GLU A 338 -12.57 -6.00 -13.75
C GLU A 338 -13.11 -7.09 -12.82
N ARG A 339 -12.23 -7.70 -12.01
CA ARG A 339 -12.58 -8.67 -10.96
C ARG A 339 -12.80 -8.01 -9.60
N ASN A 340 -12.62 -6.69 -9.52
CA ASN A 340 -12.69 -5.88 -8.29
C ASN A 340 -11.58 -6.21 -7.29
N GLU A 341 -10.43 -6.62 -7.81
CA GLU A 341 -9.19 -6.78 -7.08
C GLU A 341 -8.32 -5.53 -7.31
N LEU A 342 -7.49 -5.18 -6.33
CA LEU A 342 -6.50 -4.12 -6.49
C LEU A 342 -5.24 -4.69 -7.13
N GLU A 343 -4.77 -4.02 -8.18
CA GLU A 343 -3.50 -4.31 -8.84
C GLU A 343 -2.72 -3.00 -9.06
N VAL A 344 -1.40 -3.07 -9.26
CA VAL A 344 -0.62 -1.89 -9.65
C VAL A 344 -1.18 -1.34 -10.96
N ALA A 345 -1.54 -0.06 -10.97
CA ALA A 345 -2.16 0.58 -12.12
C ALA A 345 -1.19 0.66 -13.30
N LYS A 346 -1.65 0.19 -14.47
CA LYS A 346 -0.95 0.28 -15.74
C LYS A 346 -1.96 0.63 -16.84
N ASP A 347 -1.58 1.51 -17.75
CA ASP A 347 -2.38 1.71 -18.95
C ASP A 347 -2.35 0.45 -19.84
N PRO A 348 -3.47 0.10 -20.49
CA PRO A 348 -4.74 0.82 -20.54
C PRO A 348 -5.61 0.57 -19.30
N LEU A 349 -5.95 1.62 -18.55
CA LEU A 349 -6.69 1.48 -17.29
C LEU A 349 -8.11 0.89 -17.44
N HIS A 350 -8.72 0.96 -18.61
CA HIS A 350 -10.05 0.39 -18.85
C HIS A 350 -10.03 -0.97 -19.55
N GLN A 351 -8.84 -1.59 -19.67
CA GLN A 351 -8.72 -2.95 -20.18
C GLN A 351 -9.61 -3.91 -19.35
N GLY A 352 -10.38 -4.76 -20.03
CA GLY A 352 -11.33 -5.69 -19.41
C GLY A 352 -12.67 -5.07 -18.99
N LEU A 353 -12.83 -3.75 -19.08
CA LEU A 353 -14.03 -3.03 -18.63
C LEU A 353 -14.83 -2.38 -19.76
N ASP A 354 -14.15 -2.04 -20.85
CA ASP A 354 -14.72 -1.53 -22.11
C ASP A 354 -14.60 -2.59 -23.21
N ASN A 355 -15.58 -2.64 -24.11
CA ASN A 355 -15.64 -3.68 -25.15
C ASN A 355 -14.82 -3.35 -26.41
N LYS A 356 -14.05 -2.25 -26.41
CA LYS A 356 -13.20 -1.80 -27.51
C LYS A 356 -11.74 -1.80 -27.08
N VAL A 357 -10.84 -1.78 -28.06
CA VAL A 357 -9.39 -1.65 -27.82
C VAL A 357 -9.12 -0.36 -27.04
N CYS A 358 -8.48 -0.52 -25.89
CA CYS A 358 -8.08 0.57 -25.01
C CYS A 358 -6.61 0.93 -25.26
N GLY A 359 -6.28 2.20 -25.06
CA GLY A 359 -4.92 2.71 -25.03
C GLY A 359 -4.74 3.66 -23.86
N VAL A 360 -3.78 4.59 -23.97
CA VAL A 360 -3.51 5.55 -22.90
C VAL A 360 -4.73 6.48 -22.68
N GLY A 361 -5.15 6.59 -21.42
CA GLY A 361 -6.11 7.59 -20.94
C GLY A 361 -5.46 8.62 -20.01
N PRO A 362 -6.24 9.51 -19.38
CA PRO A 362 -5.66 10.56 -18.53
C PRO A 362 -5.30 10.08 -17.11
N GLY A 363 -5.78 8.91 -16.68
CA GLY A 363 -5.74 8.46 -15.29
C GLY A 363 -4.34 8.24 -14.70
N MET A 364 -3.41 7.63 -15.46
CA MET A 364 -2.05 7.42 -14.96
C MET A 364 -1.28 8.73 -14.80
N ALA A 365 -1.34 9.61 -15.80
CA ALA A 365 -0.73 10.94 -15.72
C ALA A 365 -1.32 11.78 -14.57
N PHE A 366 -2.64 11.73 -14.39
CA PHE A 366 -3.33 12.36 -13.26
C PHE A 366 -2.76 11.88 -11.90
N ALA A 367 -2.71 10.58 -11.69
CA ALA A 367 -2.29 10.02 -10.40
C ALA A 367 -0.80 10.28 -10.13
N ASN A 368 0.07 10.08 -11.13
CA ASN A 368 1.49 10.40 -11.02
C ASN A 368 1.73 11.89 -10.76
N ARG A 369 0.94 12.79 -11.38
CA ARG A 369 1.04 14.23 -11.15
C ARG A 369 0.69 14.62 -9.72
N ILE A 370 -0.33 14.00 -9.12
CA ILE A 370 -0.67 14.19 -7.70
C ILE A 370 0.49 13.75 -6.82
N LEU A 371 1.02 12.53 -6.99
CA LEU A 371 2.13 12.03 -6.16
C LEU A 371 3.43 12.83 -6.37
N LYS A 372 3.65 13.36 -7.57
CA LYS A 372 4.77 14.27 -7.85
C LYS A 372 4.62 15.61 -7.13
N ALA A 373 3.40 16.12 -6.99
CA ALA A 373 3.12 17.39 -6.31
C ALA A 373 3.06 17.23 -4.77
N ASP A 374 2.58 16.10 -4.29
CA ASP A 374 2.49 15.74 -2.87
C ASP A 374 2.94 14.27 -2.68
N PRO A 375 4.24 14.01 -2.47
CA PRO A 375 4.75 12.66 -2.26
C PRO A 375 4.15 11.94 -1.03
N ASN A 376 3.58 12.70 -0.10
CA ASN A 376 2.95 12.19 1.11
C ASN A 376 1.42 12.07 0.98
N PHE A 377 0.88 12.21 -0.23
CA PHE A 377 -0.56 12.14 -0.47
C PHE A 377 -1.16 10.78 -0.04
N GLY A 378 -0.35 9.72 -0.03
CA GLY A 378 -0.76 8.35 0.24
C GLY A 378 -1.13 7.61 -1.05
N SER A 379 -1.47 6.32 -0.93
CA SER A 379 -1.78 5.51 -2.11
C SER A 379 -3.03 6.02 -2.83
N ILE A 380 -3.04 5.95 -4.15
CA ILE A 380 -4.14 6.34 -5.02
C ILE A 380 -4.80 5.06 -5.56
N ILE A 381 -6.12 4.96 -5.46
CA ILE A 381 -6.91 3.89 -6.10
C ILE A 381 -7.69 4.53 -7.25
N LEU A 382 -7.36 4.13 -8.47
CA LEU A 382 -8.08 4.49 -9.67
C LEU A 382 -9.19 3.46 -9.92
N VAL A 383 -10.42 3.95 -10.05
CA VAL A 383 -11.61 3.12 -10.28
C VAL A 383 -12.14 3.39 -11.70
N PRO A 384 -11.65 2.65 -12.71
CA PRO A 384 -12.10 2.76 -14.09
C PRO A 384 -13.57 2.31 -14.22
N CYS A 385 -14.40 3.19 -14.76
CA CYS A 385 -15.85 3.03 -14.92
C CYS A 385 -16.35 3.51 -16.30
N ALA A 386 -15.53 4.19 -17.09
CA ALA A 386 -15.96 4.76 -18.37
C ALA A 386 -16.34 3.67 -19.40
N LEU A 387 -17.26 4.01 -20.31
CA LEU A 387 -17.71 3.13 -21.40
C LEU A 387 -17.75 3.87 -22.74
N GLY A 388 -17.01 3.38 -23.72
CA GLY A 388 -16.75 4.06 -24.98
C GLY A 388 -17.96 4.14 -25.90
N GLY A 389 -18.42 5.35 -26.18
CA GLY A 389 -19.55 5.63 -27.08
C GLY A 389 -20.92 5.68 -26.39
N SER A 390 -20.94 5.67 -25.06
CA SER A 390 -22.14 5.94 -24.28
C SER A 390 -22.61 7.38 -24.46
N LYS A 391 -23.93 7.57 -24.41
CA LYS A 391 -24.61 8.86 -24.31
C LYS A 391 -24.88 9.21 -22.85
N ILE A 392 -25.05 10.50 -22.56
CA ILE A 392 -25.37 10.98 -21.20
C ILE A 392 -26.70 10.41 -20.67
N THR A 393 -27.67 10.14 -21.53
CA THR A 393 -28.95 9.52 -21.18
C THR A 393 -28.80 8.12 -20.61
N GLU A 394 -27.78 7.38 -21.03
CA GLU A 394 -27.45 6.05 -20.52
C GLU A 394 -26.91 6.12 -19.09
N TRP A 395 -26.39 7.26 -18.65
CA TRP A 395 -25.91 7.54 -17.30
C TRP A 395 -26.98 8.17 -16.40
N SER A 396 -27.82 9.04 -16.95
CA SER A 396 -28.83 9.81 -16.20
C SER A 396 -30.16 9.10 -15.98
N SER A 397 -30.43 8.02 -16.71
CA SER A 397 -31.66 7.23 -16.56
C SER A 397 -31.82 6.69 -15.13
N PHE A 398 -33.04 6.67 -14.60
CA PHE A 398 -33.31 6.15 -13.24
C PHE A 398 -32.74 4.74 -13.03
N ASN A 399 -32.95 3.85 -14.01
CA ASN A 399 -32.44 2.48 -14.01
C ASN A 399 -31.12 2.33 -14.79
N SER A 400 -30.29 3.39 -14.83
CA SER A 400 -29.00 3.36 -15.53
C SER A 400 -28.09 2.27 -14.95
N THR A 401 -27.75 1.29 -15.79
CA THR A 401 -26.78 0.24 -15.46
C THR A 401 -25.37 0.80 -15.34
N LEU A 402 -25.02 1.85 -16.09
CA LEU A 402 -23.71 2.49 -16.04
C LEU A 402 -23.49 3.24 -14.72
N ARG A 403 -24.49 4.00 -14.29
CA ARG A 403 -24.47 4.70 -12.99
C ARG A 403 -24.43 3.72 -11.82
N GLN A 404 -25.25 2.67 -11.87
CA GLN A 404 -25.24 1.62 -10.85
C GLN A 404 -23.90 0.88 -10.80
N ARG A 405 -23.29 0.57 -11.95
CA ARG A 405 -21.94 -0.03 -12.03
C ARG A 405 -20.89 0.90 -11.43
N LEU A 406 -20.95 2.20 -11.72
CA LEU A 406 -20.05 3.19 -11.15
C LEU A 406 -20.17 3.21 -9.62
N VAL A 407 -21.38 3.36 -9.08
CA VAL A 407 -21.64 3.37 -7.63
C VAL A 407 -21.17 2.08 -6.98
N TRP A 408 -21.47 0.93 -7.59
CA TRP A 408 -21.04 -0.37 -7.08
C TRP A 408 -19.51 -0.49 -7.02
N ARG A 409 -18.80 -0.14 -8.10
CA ARG A 409 -17.32 -0.18 -8.13
C ARG A 409 -16.69 0.82 -7.16
N THR A 410 -17.31 1.98 -6.96
CA THR A 410 -16.90 2.92 -5.92
C THR A 410 -17.00 2.29 -4.54
N ASN A 411 -18.12 1.63 -4.24
CA ASN A 411 -18.31 0.95 -2.95
C ASN A 411 -17.34 -0.22 -2.76
N GLU A 412 -17.04 -1.00 -3.81
CA GLU A 412 -16.00 -2.03 -3.74
C GLU A 412 -14.61 -1.43 -3.47
N ALA A 413 -14.26 -0.30 -4.08
CA ALA A 413 -13.00 0.39 -3.79
C ALA A 413 -12.94 0.89 -2.32
N ILE A 414 -14.05 1.41 -1.79
CA ILE A 414 -14.14 1.88 -0.40
C ILE A 414 -13.87 0.75 0.60
N ARG A 415 -14.26 -0.50 0.30
CA ARG A 415 -13.99 -1.66 1.15
C ARG A 415 -12.51 -1.92 1.40
N PHE A 416 -11.62 -1.43 0.54
CA PHE A 416 -10.18 -1.52 0.74
C PHE A 416 -9.61 -0.45 1.70
N GLY A 417 -10.47 0.36 2.34
CA GLY A 417 -10.08 1.29 3.39
C GLY A 417 -9.62 2.66 2.90
N GLY A 418 -10.22 3.19 1.84
CA GLY A 418 -9.89 4.50 1.27
C GLY A 418 -11.04 5.49 1.27
N LYS A 419 -10.71 6.79 1.17
CA LYS A 419 -11.68 7.88 1.06
C LYS A 419 -11.88 8.27 -0.40
N LEU A 420 -13.14 8.42 -0.83
CA LEU A 420 -13.48 9.00 -2.12
C LEU A 420 -13.02 10.46 -2.18
N ARG A 421 -12.14 10.78 -3.14
CA ARG A 421 -11.49 12.09 -3.25
C ARG A 421 -12.02 12.94 -4.38
N ALA A 422 -12.37 12.36 -5.52
CA ALA A 422 -13.02 13.06 -6.62
C ALA A 422 -13.58 12.06 -7.65
N ILE A 423 -14.49 12.57 -8.48
CA ILE A 423 -14.97 11.88 -9.67
C ILE A 423 -14.43 12.62 -10.90
N LEU A 424 -13.63 11.94 -11.70
CA LEU A 424 -13.09 12.45 -12.96
C LEU A 424 -14.02 12.03 -14.09
N TRP A 425 -14.50 13.01 -14.85
CA TRP A 425 -15.54 12.81 -15.85
C TRP A 425 -15.15 13.41 -17.21
N TYR A 426 -15.15 12.58 -18.25
CA TYR A 426 -14.98 13.07 -19.61
C TYR A 426 -16.01 12.42 -20.54
N GLN A 427 -17.05 13.19 -20.86
CA GLN A 427 -18.18 12.76 -21.69
C GLN A 427 -18.81 13.93 -22.44
N GLY A 428 -19.46 13.63 -23.58
CA GLY A 428 -20.31 14.54 -24.34
C GLY A 428 -20.17 14.39 -25.85
N GLU A 429 -19.16 13.68 -26.35
CA GLU A 429 -18.89 13.62 -27.79
C GLU A 429 -20.01 12.89 -28.55
N SER A 430 -20.72 11.95 -27.91
CA SER A 430 -21.87 11.26 -28.50
C SER A 430 -23.07 12.20 -28.75
N GLU A 431 -23.23 13.25 -27.95
CA GLU A 431 -24.31 14.24 -28.07
C GLU A 431 -24.07 15.27 -29.18
N THR A 432 -22.84 15.35 -29.70
CA THR A 432 -22.48 16.28 -30.78
C THR A 432 -22.97 15.83 -32.18
N ARG A 433 -23.75 14.75 -32.26
CA ARG A 433 -24.26 14.20 -33.54
C ARG A 433 -25.60 14.80 -33.96
N HIS A 434 -26.37 15.36 -33.02
CA HIS A 434 -27.70 15.90 -33.28
C HIS A 434 -27.90 17.21 -32.53
N ILE A 435 -28.49 18.21 -33.19
CA ILE A 435 -28.72 19.53 -32.61
C ILE A 435 -29.52 19.47 -31.31
N HIS A 436 -30.58 18.66 -31.25
CA HIS A 436 -31.41 18.50 -30.07
C HIS A 436 -30.62 17.89 -28.90
N ASP A 437 -29.76 16.91 -29.17
CA ASP A 437 -28.93 16.27 -28.15
C ASP A 437 -27.92 17.26 -27.55
N ALA A 438 -27.27 18.06 -28.41
CA ALA A 438 -26.28 19.05 -27.99
C ALA A 438 -26.89 20.24 -27.22
N THR A 439 -28.10 20.68 -27.57
CA THR A 439 -28.72 21.91 -27.03
C THR A 439 -29.68 21.70 -25.87
N HIS A 440 -30.40 20.57 -25.86
CA HIS A 440 -31.47 20.33 -24.90
C HIS A 440 -31.16 19.10 -24.04
N THR A 441 -30.86 17.96 -24.67
CA THR A 441 -30.67 16.70 -23.95
C THR A 441 -29.47 16.76 -23.01
N PHE A 442 -28.28 17.14 -23.52
CA PHE A 442 -27.05 17.12 -22.73
C PHE A 442 -27.10 17.96 -21.44
N PRO A 443 -27.42 19.27 -21.47
CA PRO A 443 -27.42 20.08 -20.26
C PRO A 443 -28.42 19.59 -19.21
N LEU A 444 -29.61 19.13 -19.64
CA LEU A 444 -30.65 18.64 -18.74
C LEU A 444 -30.26 17.30 -18.10
N GLU A 445 -29.84 16.35 -18.93
CA GLU A 445 -29.54 15.00 -18.48
C GLU A 445 -28.23 14.94 -17.68
N PHE A 446 -27.27 15.82 -17.96
CA PHE A 446 -26.05 15.90 -17.15
C PHE A 446 -26.33 16.39 -15.73
N LYS A 447 -27.17 17.42 -15.56
CA LYS A 447 -27.63 17.87 -14.22
C LYS A 447 -28.38 16.77 -13.48
N ARG A 448 -29.27 16.07 -14.18
CA ARG A 448 -30.02 14.93 -13.63
C ARG A 448 -29.08 13.81 -13.19
N PHE A 449 -28.09 13.47 -14.03
CA PHE A 449 -27.08 12.47 -13.71
C PHE A 449 -26.32 12.82 -12.42
N LEU A 450 -25.83 14.05 -12.29
CA LEU A 450 -25.11 14.51 -11.09
C LEU A 450 -25.98 14.35 -9.83
N SER A 451 -27.22 14.84 -9.87
CA SER A 451 -28.15 14.74 -8.73
C SER A 451 -28.40 13.29 -8.32
N LEU A 452 -28.65 12.42 -9.30
CA LEU A 452 -28.90 11.00 -9.06
C LEU A 452 -27.64 10.25 -8.60
N LEU A 453 -26.46 10.60 -9.10
CA LEU A 453 -25.20 9.98 -8.72
C LEU A 453 -24.87 10.26 -7.26
N TYR A 454 -24.91 11.53 -6.83
CA TYR A 454 -24.63 11.88 -5.44
C TYR A 454 -25.64 11.28 -4.47
N LYS A 455 -26.91 11.21 -4.86
CA LYS A 455 -27.93 10.50 -4.09
C LYS A 455 -27.59 9.01 -3.89
N ASP A 456 -27.14 8.33 -4.94
CA ASP A 456 -26.83 6.90 -4.87
C ASP A 456 -25.51 6.60 -4.14
N LEU A 457 -24.53 7.51 -4.16
CA LEU A 457 -23.27 7.35 -3.44
C LEU A 457 -23.44 7.50 -1.91
N ASN A 458 -24.54 8.12 -1.46
CA ASN A 458 -24.83 8.33 -0.03
C ASN A 458 -23.64 9.00 0.72
N ASP A 459 -22.87 9.82 0.00
CA ASP A 459 -21.66 10.51 0.45
C ASP A 459 -21.96 12.02 0.41
N PRO A 460 -21.62 12.81 1.46
CA PRO A 460 -21.91 14.24 1.55
C PRO A 460 -21.47 15.08 0.34
N ASP A 461 -22.06 16.27 0.25
CA ASP A 461 -21.88 17.34 -0.75
C ASP A 461 -20.43 17.87 -0.96
N ASP A 462 -19.40 17.13 -0.53
CA ASP A 462 -17.99 17.53 -0.47
C ASP A 462 -17.07 16.77 -1.46
N VAL A 463 -17.56 15.76 -2.19
CA VAL A 463 -16.75 15.06 -3.20
C VAL A 463 -16.70 15.90 -4.48
N PRO A 464 -15.54 16.41 -4.92
CA PRO A 464 -15.44 17.20 -6.13
C PRO A 464 -15.74 16.39 -7.39
N PHE A 465 -16.55 16.97 -8.27
CA PHE A 465 -16.73 16.49 -9.64
C PHE A 465 -15.84 17.29 -10.58
N ILE A 466 -14.88 16.64 -11.22
CA ILE A 466 -13.97 17.27 -12.18
C ILE A 466 -14.34 16.79 -13.57
N GLN A 467 -15.08 17.62 -14.30
CA GLN A 467 -15.46 17.34 -15.68
C GLN A 467 -14.49 17.95 -16.69
N VAL A 468 -14.55 17.47 -17.93
CA VAL A 468 -13.76 17.96 -19.05
C VAL A 468 -14.66 18.54 -20.14
N ALA A 469 -14.49 19.82 -20.46
CA ALA A 469 -15.12 20.42 -21.63
C ALA A 469 -14.45 19.89 -22.91
N LEU A 470 -15.25 19.45 -23.89
CA LEU A 470 -14.76 18.64 -25.02
C LEU A 470 -13.66 19.31 -25.85
N ALA A 471 -12.63 18.57 -26.26
CA ALA A 471 -11.72 19.00 -27.32
C ALA A 471 -12.46 19.21 -28.66
N LEU A 472 -11.91 20.05 -29.55
CA LEU A 472 -12.50 20.32 -30.87
C LEU A 472 -12.15 19.21 -31.87
N GLY A 473 -13.10 18.32 -32.13
CA GLY A 473 -12.98 17.20 -33.07
C GLY A 473 -13.31 17.51 -34.54
N LYS A 474 -13.18 16.49 -35.39
CA LYS A 474 -13.60 16.48 -36.81
C LYS A 474 -15.14 16.49 -37.00
N GLY A 475 -15.92 16.46 -35.92
CA GLY A 475 -17.39 16.52 -35.96
C GLY A 475 -17.93 17.92 -36.27
N ASP A 476 -19.25 18.08 -36.16
CA ASP A 476 -19.90 19.38 -36.32
C ASP A 476 -19.45 20.34 -35.19
N LYS A 477 -18.67 21.35 -35.58
CA LYS A 477 -18.08 22.31 -34.64
C LYS A 477 -19.13 23.10 -33.88
N GLU A 478 -20.26 23.44 -34.52
CA GLU A 478 -21.33 24.18 -33.88
C GLU A 478 -21.96 23.33 -32.77
N LEU A 479 -22.15 22.02 -33.01
CA LEU A 479 -22.71 21.11 -32.02
C LEU A 479 -21.73 20.84 -30.87
N ILE A 480 -20.44 20.70 -31.17
CA ILE A 480 -19.39 20.58 -30.15
C ILE A 480 -19.37 21.82 -29.25
N GLU A 481 -19.44 23.02 -29.83
CA GLU A 481 -19.48 24.28 -29.08
C GLU A 481 -20.72 24.39 -28.19
N LYS A 482 -21.88 23.86 -28.61
CA LYS A 482 -23.10 23.85 -27.77
C LYS A 482 -22.95 22.93 -26.57
N VAL A 483 -22.41 21.72 -26.74
CA VAL A 483 -22.12 20.82 -25.61
C VAL A 483 -21.08 21.46 -24.68
N ARG A 484 -20.00 22.03 -25.24
CA ARG A 484 -18.97 22.73 -24.46
C ARG A 484 -19.53 23.91 -23.68
N ALA A 485 -20.39 24.73 -24.28
CA ALA A 485 -21.03 25.86 -23.60
C ALA A 485 -21.85 25.37 -22.39
N ALA A 486 -22.58 24.26 -22.55
CA ALA A 486 -23.28 23.63 -21.43
C ALA A 486 -22.33 23.13 -20.33
N GLN A 487 -21.20 22.51 -20.70
CA GLN A 487 -20.19 22.05 -19.73
C GLN A 487 -19.57 23.24 -18.97
N LEU A 488 -19.10 24.26 -19.69
CA LEU A 488 -18.47 25.44 -19.11
C LEU A 488 -19.40 26.27 -18.22
N ALA A 489 -20.72 26.16 -18.43
CA ALA A 489 -21.74 26.84 -17.63
C ALA A 489 -22.20 26.06 -16.38
N MET A 490 -21.66 24.87 -16.10
CA MET A 490 -22.02 24.11 -14.89
C MET A 490 -21.30 24.68 -13.65
N GLU A 491 -22.07 25.16 -12.67
CA GLU A 491 -21.54 25.79 -11.45
C GLU A 491 -21.11 24.80 -10.36
N ASP A 492 -21.81 23.65 -10.25
CA ASP A 492 -21.61 22.66 -9.18
C ASP A 492 -20.43 21.70 -9.43
N VAL A 493 -19.62 21.96 -10.46
CA VAL A 493 -18.52 21.09 -10.89
C VAL A 493 -17.29 21.90 -11.27
N ILE A 494 -16.11 21.30 -11.17
CA ILE A 494 -14.87 21.87 -11.67
C ILE A 494 -14.74 21.48 -13.13
N THR A 495 -14.50 22.45 -14.02
CA THR A 495 -14.40 22.20 -15.46
C THR A 495 -12.98 22.45 -15.95
N VAL A 496 -12.37 21.40 -16.51
CA VAL A 496 -11.08 21.47 -17.22
C VAL A 496 -11.36 21.58 -18.72
N ASP A 497 -10.74 22.53 -19.42
CA ASP A 497 -10.99 22.73 -20.84
C ASP A 497 -9.98 21.96 -21.72
N ALA A 498 -10.45 20.94 -22.47
CA ALA A 498 -9.61 20.19 -23.41
C ALA A 498 -9.45 20.86 -24.78
N MET A 499 -9.94 22.09 -24.97
CA MET A 499 -9.75 22.86 -26.20
C MET A 499 -8.26 22.94 -26.59
N GLY A 500 -7.97 22.71 -27.88
CA GLY A 500 -6.61 22.76 -28.41
C GLY A 500 -5.74 21.52 -28.14
N LEU A 501 -6.22 20.54 -27.37
CA LEU A 501 -5.50 19.28 -27.21
C LEU A 501 -5.52 18.45 -28.51
N PRO A 502 -4.37 17.90 -28.95
CA PRO A 502 -4.26 17.24 -30.25
C PRO A 502 -4.99 15.90 -30.28
N LEU A 503 -5.79 15.73 -31.32
CA LEU A 503 -6.52 14.52 -31.63
C LEU A 503 -5.75 13.64 -32.61
N GLY A 504 -5.97 12.32 -32.53
CA GLY A 504 -5.42 11.37 -33.49
C GLY A 504 -5.99 11.56 -34.90
N LEU A 505 -5.51 10.77 -35.86
CA LEU A 505 -5.85 10.91 -37.30
C LEU A 505 -7.37 10.83 -37.58
N ALA A 506 -8.09 10.03 -36.79
CA ALA A 506 -9.55 9.91 -36.85
C ALA A 506 -10.28 11.20 -36.40
N GLY A 507 -9.59 12.14 -35.74
CA GLY A 507 -10.13 13.44 -35.32
C GLY A 507 -11.20 13.37 -34.23
N LEU A 508 -11.29 12.26 -33.50
CA LEU A 508 -12.27 12.06 -32.42
C LEU A 508 -11.63 11.83 -31.05
N HIS A 509 -10.52 11.10 -31.01
CA HIS A 509 -9.86 10.70 -29.77
C HIS A 509 -8.57 11.49 -29.55
N LEU A 510 -8.29 11.85 -28.30
CA LEU A 510 -7.02 12.45 -27.90
C LEU A 510 -5.84 11.52 -28.20
N THR A 511 -4.75 12.09 -28.68
CA THR A 511 -3.45 11.39 -28.81
C THR A 511 -2.87 11.04 -27.44
N THR A 512 -1.88 10.13 -27.38
CA THR A 512 -1.17 9.82 -26.13
C THR A 512 -0.60 11.07 -25.43
N PRO A 513 0.10 12.00 -26.11
CA PRO A 513 0.56 13.23 -25.47
C PRO A 513 -0.56 14.16 -25.00
N ALA A 514 -1.70 14.19 -25.71
CA ALA A 514 -2.87 14.95 -25.26
C ALA A 514 -3.48 14.37 -23.99
N GLN A 515 -3.53 13.04 -23.87
CA GLN A 515 -4.02 12.36 -22.67
C GLN A 515 -3.15 12.66 -21.45
N VAL A 516 -1.81 12.68 -21.62
CA VAL A 516 -0.89 13.11 -20.55
C VAL A 516 -1.17 14.54 -20.11
N ARG A 517 -1.31 15.47 -21.08
CA ARG A 517 -1.63 16.87 -20.76
C ARG A 517 -2.96 17.00 -20.03
N LEU A 518 -4.00 16.31 -20.49
CA LEU A 518 -5.30 16.31 -19.84
C LEU A 518 -5.22 15.76 -18.40
N GLY A 519 -4.54 14.63 -18.19
CA GLY A 519 -4.34 14.07 -16.86
C GLY A 519 -3.67 15.05 -15.90
N ASN A 520 -2.63 15.76 -16.36
CA ASN A 520 -1.98 16.81 -15.58
C ASN A 520 -2.93 17.97 -15.25
N MET A 521 -3.72 18.44 -16.22
CA MET A 521 -4.70 19.52 -16.02
C MET A 521 -5.78 19.14 -15.00
N MET A 522 -6.27 17.89 -15.04
CA MET A 522 -7.23 17.39 -14.05
C MET A 522 -6.63 17.28 -12.66
N ALA A 523 -5.35 16.88 -12.56
CA ALA A 523 -4.64 16.79 -11.28
C ALA A 523 -4.40 18.18 -10.69
N ASP A 524 -3.99 19.14 -11.50
CA ASP A 524 -3.81 20.53 -11.06
C ASP A 524 -5.15 21.12 -10.56
N ALA A 525 -6.26 20.88 -11.27
CA ALA A 525 -7.60 21.32 -10.84
C ALA A 525 -8.02 20.68 -9.50
N PHE A 526 -7.74 19.38 -9.31
CA PHE A 526 -7.97 18.70 -8.03
C PHE A 526 -7.14 19.32 -6.90
N LEU A 527 -5.85 19.57 -7.13
CA LEU A 527 -4.96 20.12 -6.11
C LEU A 527 -5.37 21.55 -5.72
N GLU A 528 -5.79 22.39 -6.68
CA GLU A 528 -6.26 23.75 -6.41
C GLU A 528 -7.50 23.82 -5.51
N THR A 529 -8.44 22.88 -5.67
CA THR A 529 -9.65 22.83 -4.83
C THR A 529 -9.34 22.47 -3.37
N ARG A 530 -8.30 21.68 -3.12
CA ARG A 530 -7.77 21.39 -1.77
C ARG A 530 -7.20 22.63 -1.08
N PHE A 531 -6.61 23.57 -1.83
CA PHE A 531 -6.06 24.80 -1.25
C PHE A 531 -7.16 25.83 -0.89
N ARG A 532 -8.23 25.91 -1.67
CA ARG A 532 -9.38 26.79 -1.38
C ARG A 532 -10.13 26.37 -0.11
N SER A 533 -10.32 25.08 0.12
CA SER A 533 -10.99 24.58 1.35
C SER A 533 -10.16 24.82 2.62
N LYS A 534 -8.82 24.80 2.54
CA LYS A 534 -7.92 25.17 3.64
C LYS A 534 -8.01 26.66 3.99
N SER A 535 -8.02 27.55 2.99
CA SER A 535 -8.14 28.99 3.21
C SER A 535 -9.48 29.39 3.84
N PHE A 536 -10.59 28.78 3.38
CA PHE A 536 -11.92 29.01 3.95
C PHE A 536 -12.06 28.50 5.40
N ARG A 537 -11.44 27.35 5.73
CA ARG A 537 -11.40 26.82 7.10
C ARG A 537 -10.54 27.66 8.05
N ILE A 538 -9.41 28.20 7.59
CA ILE A 538 -8.57 29.10 8.39
C ILE A 538 -9.31 30.41 8.70
N GLN A 539 -10.01 30.97 7.73
CA GLN A 539 -10.73 32.24 7.90
C GLN A 539 -11.93 32.11 8.85
N ASN A 540 -12.64 30.98 8.83
CA ASN A 540 -13.70 30.69 9.80
C ASN A 540 -13.17 30.36 11.20
N TYR A 541 -11.99 29.72 11.33
CA TYR A 541 -11.35 29.50 12.62
C TYR A 541 -10.96 30.82 13.30
N TYR A 542 -10.39 31.77 12.55
CA TYR A 542 -10.07 33.12 13.05
C TYR A 542 -11.30 33.94 13.45
N ASN A 543 -12.44 33.76 12.77
CA ASN A 543 -13.69 34.45 13.08
C ASN A 543 -14.43 33.85 14.30
N LEU A 544 -14.26 32.55 14.57
CA LEU A 544 -14.84 31.87 15.74
C LEU A 544 -14.05 32.15 17.03
N THR A 545 -12.74 32.40 16.95
CA THR A 545 -11.92 32.80 18.12
C THR A 545 -12.04 34.27 18.51
N LYS A 546 -12.83 35.06 17.77
CA LYS A 546 -13.04 36.51 17.99
C LYS A 546 -14.47 36.89 18.40
N ARG A 547 -15.38 35.93 18.60
CA ARG A 547 -16.73 36.19 19.12
C ARG A 547 -16.87 35.70 20.55
#